data_AF-A0A6H5KNE8-F1
#
_entry.id   AF-A0A6H5KNE8-F1
#
_cell.length_a   1.000
_cell.length_b   1.000
_cell.length_c   1.000
_cell.angle_alpha   90.00
_cell.angle_beta   90.00
_cell.angle_gamma   90.00
#
_symmetry.space_group_name_H-M   'P 1'
#
loop_
_entity.id
_entity.type
_entity.pdbx_description
1 polymer ?
#
loop_
_entity_poly.entity_id
_entity_poly.type
_entity_poly.pdbx_seq_one_letter_code
_entity_poly.pdbx_strand_id
1 'polypeptide(L)' 'MDLLAAELLKVDGDDEPIVLERLRAIFVEVWNGGEMPQEWKDAIIKVLYKKGDRSNYNNFRGISLLRM' A
#
# COMPACT_ATOMS: atom_id res chain seq x y z
N MET A 1 8.52 2.71 8.69
CA MET A 1 9.56 1.65 8.59
C MET A 1 8.87 0.32 8.86
N ASP A 2 7.98 -0.10 7.96
CA ASP A 2 7.45 -1.47 7.99
C ASP A 2 7.69 -2.13 6.63
N LEU A 3 8.46 -3.21 6.68
CA LEU A 3 9.01 -3.99 5.58
C LEU A 3 7.96 -4.91 4.93
N LEU A 4 6.68 -4.56 4.93
CA LEU A 4 5.67 -5.37 4.25
C LEU A 4 5.68 -5.04 2.75
N ALA A 5 6.73 -5.48 2.06
CA ALA A 5 6.77 -5.42 0.61
C ALA A 5 5.55 -6.15 0.04
N ALA A 6 4.94 -5.60 -1.01
CA ALA A 6 3.79 -6.23 -1.68
C ALA A 6 4.10 -7.65 -2.21
N GLU A 7 5.38 -7.98 -2.36
CA GLU A 7 5.89 -9.32 -2.69
C GLU A 7 5.64 -10.34 -1.57
N LEU A 8 5.64 -9.92 -0.29
CA LEU A 8 5.34 -10.80 0.85
C LEU A 8 3.89 -11.27 0.86
N LEU A 9 2.97 -10.52 0.26
CA LEU A 9 1.57 -10.94 0.10
C LEU A 9 1.39 -12.04 -0.96
N LYS A 10 2.41 -12.33 -1.75
CA LYS A 10 2.42 -13.38 -2.78
C LYS A 10 3.21 -14.60 -2.35
N VAL A 11 3.57 -14.69 -1.07
CA VAL A 11 4.32 -15.83 -0.54
C VAL A 11 3.41 -17.05 -0.50
N ASP A 12 3.85 -18.11 -1.18
CA ASP A 12 3.30 -19.45 -1.11
C ASP A 12 4.34 -20.38 -0.46
N GLY A 13 3.91 -21.36 0.35
CA GLY A 13 4.82 -22.35 0.96
C GLY A 13 5.20 -22.03 2.42
N ASP A 14 6.37 -22.50 2.87
CA ASP A 14 6.75 -22.53 4.29
C ASP A 14 6.81 -21.15 4.99
N ASP A 15 6.90 -20.06 4.23
CA ASP A 15 6.95 -18.68 4.74
C ASP A 15 5.55 -18.02 4.91
N GLU A 16 4.48 -18.62 4.35
CA GLU A 16 3.09 -18.16 4.49
C GLU A 16 2.66 -17.91 5.96
N PRO A 17 2.91 -18.82 6.93
CA PRO A 17 2.50 -18.62 8.32
C PRO A 17 3.18 -17.42 8.99
N ILE A 18 4.42 -17.09 8.61
CA ILE A 18 5.16 -15.95 9.17
C ILE A 18 4.55 -14.64 8.67
N VAL A 19 4.17 -14.58 7.40
CA VAL A 19 3.51 -13.40 6.81
C VAL A 19 2.13 -13.19 7.45
N LEU A 20 1.36 -14.26 7.62
CA LEU A 20 0.05 -14.21 8.27
C LEU A 20 0.13 -13.72 9.73
N GLU A 21 1.07 -14.21 10.51
CA GLU A 21 1.28 -13.77 11.90
C GLU A 21 1.64 -12.28 11.97
N ARG A 22 2.51 -11.79 11.08
CA ARG A 22 2.86 -10.37 11.01
C ARG A 22 1.67 -9.50 10.62
N LEU A 23 0.91 -9.89 9.61
CA LEU A 23 -0.33 -9.20 9.21
C LEU A 23 -1.33 -9.15 10.36
N ARG A 24 -1.53 -10.28 11.03
CA ARG A 24 -2.44 -10.38 12.17
C ARG A 24 -2.03 -9.44 13.30
N ALA A 25 -0.73 -9.37 13.63
CA ALA A 25 -0.22 -8.46 14.66
C ALA A 25 -0.56 -6.99 14.33
N ILE A 26 -0.31 -6.57 13.09
CA ILE A 26 -0.62 -5.21 12.63
C ILE A 26 -2.13 -4.93 12.73
N PHE A 27 -2.98 -5.85 12.26
CA PHE A 27 -4.44 -5.67 12.34
C PHE A 27 -4.94 -5.58 13.77
N VAL A 28 -4.41 -6.41 14.68
CA VAL A 28 -4.79 -6.39 16.10
C VAL A 28 -4.36 -5.08 16.76
N GLU A 29 -3.16 -4.58 16.43
CA GLU A 29 -2.67 -3.30 16.96
C GLU A 29 -3.56 -2.13 16.52
N VAL A 30 -3.87 -2.03 15.22
CA VAL A 30 -4.75 -0.98 14.69
C VAL A 30 -6.17 -1.12 15.25
N TRP A 31 -6.68 -2.36 15.36
CA TRP A 31 -8.03 -2.61 15.87
C TRP A 31 -8.19 -2.23 17.34
N ASN A 32 -7.21 -2.56 18.18
CA ASN A 32 -7.23 -2.23 19.60
C ASN A 32 -6.87 -0.77 19.88
N GLY A 33 -5.95 -0.19 19.10
CA GLY A 33 -5.56 1.20 19.22
C GLY A 33 -6.63 2.17 18.73
N GLY A 34 -7.53 1.74 17.83
CA GLY A 34 -8.60 2.56 17.26
C GLY A 34 -8.12 3.68 16.33
N GLU A 35 -6.80 3.83 16.20
CA GLU A 35 -6.16 4.86 15.39
C GLU A 35 -5.35 4.19 14.26
N MET A 36 -5.65 4.60 13.03
CA MET A 36 -4.87 4.21 11.88
C MET A 36 -3.55 5.01 11.82
N PRO A 37 -2.40 4.39 11.52
CA PRO A 37 -1.14 5.10 11.34
C PRO A 37 -1.29 6.26 10.37
N GLN A 38 -0.70 7.43 10.69
CA GLN A 38 -0.80 8.60 9.84
C GLN A 38 -0.19 8.35 8.45
N GLU A 39 0.86 7.54 8.37
CA GLU A 39 1.50 7.16 7.11
C GLU A 39 0.50 6.49 6.14
N TRP A 40 -0.42 5.67 6.65
CA TRP A 40 -1.46 5.02 5.84
C TRP A 40 -2.60 5.97 5.44
N LYS A 41 -2.74 7.11 6.12
CA LYS A 41 -3.70 8.17 5.76
C LYS A 41 -3.10 9.13 4.73
N ASP A 42 -1.78 9.24 4.68
CA ASP A 42 -1.07 10.13 3.78
C ASP A 42 -0.95 9.52 2.37
N ALA A 43 -1.60 10.16 1.41
CA ALA A 43 -1.49 9.81 0.00
C ALA A 43 -0.54 10.75 -0.75
N ILE A 44 0.38 10.16 -1.52
CA ILE A 44 1.20 10.85 -2.50
C ILE A 44 0.46 10.82 -3.84
N ILE A 45 -0.04 11.98 -4.26
CA ILE A 45 -0.66 12.13 -5.58
C ILE A 45 0.46 12.15 -6.62
N LYS A 46 0.55 11.09 -7.43
CA LYS A 46 1.47 11.04 -8.58
C LYS A 46 0.71 11.09 -9.90
N VAL A 47 1.21 11.92 -10.81
CA VAL A 47 0.64 12.06 -12.15
C VAL A 47 1.07 10.88 -13.02
N LEU A 48 0.18 9.89 -13.25
CA LEU A 48 0.44 8.80 -14.19
C LEU A 48 -0.24 9.10 -15.54
N TYR A 49 0.55 9.27 -16.59
CA TYR A 49 0.02 9.51 -17.93
C TYR A 49 -0.35 8.19 -18.62
N LYS A 50 -1.46 8.15 -19.37
CA LYS A 50 -1.73 7.02 -20.28
C LYS A 50 -0.81 7.12 -21.50
N LYS A 51 -0.66 6.02 -22.22
CA LYS A 51 0.12 5.98 -23.47
C LYS A 51 -0.52 6.93 -24.49
N GLY A 52 0.26 7.85 -25.05
CA GLY A 52 -0.22 8.91 -25.95
C GLY A 52 0.34 10.28 -25.57
N ASP A 53 -0.30 11.34 -26.05
CA ASP A 53 0.16 12.72 -25.87
C ASP A 53 -0.01 13.22 -24.43
N ARG A 54 1.07 13.73 -23.84
CA ARG A 54 1.11 14.27 -22.48
C ARG A 54 0.47 15.66 -22.38
N SER A 55 0.25 16.35 -23.50
CA SER A 55 -0.40 17.66 -23.55
C SER A 55 -1.93 17.59 -23.40
N ASN A 56 -2.53 16.42 -23.61
CA ASN A 56 -3.96 16.22 -23.47
C ASN A 56 -4.36 16.09 -21.99
N TYR A 57 -5.15 17.05 -21.49
CA TYR A 57 -5.65 17.09 -20.11
C TYR A 57 -6.41 15.82 -19.68
N ASN A 58 -7.01 15.08 -20.63
CA ASN A 58 -7.71 13.82 -20.36
C ASN A 58 -6.78 12.59 -20.28
N ASN A 59 -5.47 12.78 -20.47
CA ASN A 59 -4.47 11.71 -20.50
C ASN A 59 -3.85 11.41 -19.12
N PHE A 60 -4.48 11.84 -18.03
CA PHE A 60 -4.04 11.56 -16.66
C PHE A 60 -4.83 10.39 -16.05
N ARG A 61 -4.16 9.52 -15.30
CA ARG A 61 -4.74 8.56 -14.35
C ARG A 61 -4.49 9.05 -12.93
N GLY A 62 -5.53 9.58 -12.30
CA GLY A 62 -5.52 9.88 -10.87
C GLY A 62 -5.20 8.63 -10.06
N ILE A 63 -3.99 8.55 -9.53
CA ILE A 63 -3.62 7.54 -8.55
C ILE A 63 -3.08 8.21 -7.30
N SER A 64 -3.51 7.68 -6.17
CA SER A 64 -3.02 8.04 -4.84
C SER A 64 -2.13 6.89 -4.38
N LEU A 65 -0.82 7.13 -4.29
CA LEU A 65 0.10 6.16 -3.72
C LEU A 65 0.10 6.35 -2.22
N LEU A 66 -0.24 5.30 -1.46
CA LEU A 66 -0.11 5.35 -0.02
C LEU A 66 1.37 5.41 0.35
N ARG A 67 1.70 6.28 1.32
CA ARG A 67 3.04 6.31 1.90
C ARG A 67 3.16 5.10 2.85
N MET A 68 4.14 4.25 2.59
CA MET A 68 4.40 3.01 3.35
C MET A 68 5.85 3.01 3.80
#